data_AF-A0A2V5YEG2-F1
#
_entry.id   AF-A0A2V5YEG2-F1
#
_cell.length_a   1.000
_cell.length_b   1.000
_cell.length_c   1.000
_cell.angle_alpha   90.00
_cell.angle_beta   90.00
_cell.angle_gamma   90.00
#
_symmetry.space_group_name_H-M   'P 1'
#
loop_
_entity.id
_entity.type
_entity.pdbx_description
1 polymer ?
#
loop_
_entity_poly.entity_id
_entity_poly.type
_entity_poly.pdbx_seq_one_letter_code
_entity_poly.pdbx_strand_id
1 'polypeptide(L)'
;MPDEISAPGSLPDSEPSRSEEEDILTRARIARFSQSVLNEQAWFSAANELIAAMELLEPHIELFWDRLRAQVLDQKSDPEPEHSLVNVHMMLAGFAIENLCKGYLASRLTREERDAVKAGILAESLRGHDILEFVERTGMKLSETEKYLVKRIGEAIFWRGRYPSPTSHQKIGPFAQVGSDIRHIKAKRLPLF
;
A
#
# COMPACT_ATOMS: atom_id res chain seq x y z
N MET A 1 -0.77 -80.35 3.38
CA MET A 1 0.00 -79.17 2.98
C MET A 1 -0.94 -77.98 3.10
N PRO A 2 -0.88 -77.18 4.18
CA PRO A 2 -1.63 -75.93 4.25
C PRO A 2 -0.77 -74.79 3.69
N ASP A 3 -1.33 -74.02 2.77
CA ASP A 3 -0.72 -72.84 2.17
C ASP A 3 -0.67 -71.67 3.16
N GLU A 4 0.52 -71.09 3.30
CA GLU A 4 0.80 -69.88 4.08
C GLU A 4 0.14 -68.66 3.43
N ILE A 5 -0.79 -68.04 4.17
CA ILE A 5 -1.31 -66.71 3.85
C ILE A 5 -0.27 -65.69 4.35
N SER A 6 0.61 -65.25 3.46
CA SER A 6 1.47 -64.07 3.70
C SER A 6 0.62 -62.80 3.70
N ALA A 7 0.54 -62.13 4.84
CA ALA A 7 -0.05 -60.79 4.94
C ALA A 7 0.89 -59.75 4.29
N PRO A 8 0.36 -58.75 3.56
CA PRO A 8 1.17 -57.67 3.02
C PRO A 8 1.66 -56.78 4.17
N GLY A 9 2.99 -56.65 4.27
CA GLY A 9 3.64 -55.79 5.24
C GLY A 9 3.21 -54.33 5.07
N SER A 10 2.61 -53.79 6.11
CA SER A 10 2.36 -52.35 6.26
C SER A 10 3.70 -51.62 6.21
N LEU A 11 3.87 -50.75 5.22
CA LEU A 11 4.98 -49.79 5.16
C LEU A 11 4.88 -48.85 6.37
N PRO A 12 5.99 -48.50 7.04
CA PRO A 12 5.96 -47.54 8.12
C PRO A 12 5.78 -46.13 7.54
N ASP A 13 4.67 -45.47 7.90
CA ASP A 13 4.52 -44.02 7.83
C ASP A 13 5.50 -43.39 8.84
N SER A 14 6.77 -43.28 8.46
CA SER A 14 7.76 -42.58 9.26
C SER A 14 7.51 -41.07 9.13
N GLU A 15 7.06 -40.45 10.22
CA GLU A 15 6.90 -38.99 10.31
C GLU A 15 8.22 -38.28 9.95
N PRO A 16 8.15 -37.18 9.18
CA PRO A 16 9.34 -36.44 8.78
C PRO A 16 10.06 -35.90 10.01
N SER A 17 11.40 -35.91 9.96
CA SER A 17 12.22 -35.28 10.98
C SER A 17 11.99 -33.76 11.00
N ARG A 18 12.22 -33.13 12.14
CA ARG A 18 12.06 -31.66 12.31
C ARG A 18 12.83 -30.83 11.27
N SER A 19 13.97 -31.32 10.78
CA SER A 19 14.74 -30.67 9.71
C SER A 19 14.04 -30.78 8.35
N GLU A 20 13.42 -31.93 8.06
CA GLU A 20 12.68 -32.14 6.81
C GLU A 20 11.38 -31.32 6.80
N GLU A 21 10.71 -31.18 7.93
CA GLU A 21 9.54 -30.31 8.08
C GLU A 21 9.88 -28.84 7.77
N GLU A 22 11.00 -28.33 8.30
CA GLU A 22 11.45 -26.96 8.06
C GLU A 22 11.79 -26.71 6.58
N ASP A 23 12.40 -27.69 5.92
CA ASP A 23 12.69 -27.64 4.49
C ASP A 23 11.40 -27.66 3.64
N ILE A 24 10.42 -28.48 4.01
CA ILE A 24 9.10 -28.52 3.37
C ILE A 24 8.41 -27.16 3.50
N LEU A 25 8.38 -26.58 4.70
CA LEU A 25 7.76 -25.27 4.96
C LEU A 25 8.47 -24.15 4.18
N THR A 26 9.79 -24.17 4.12
CA THR A 26 10.57 -23.17 3.38
C THR A 26 10.27 -23.25 1.89
N ARG A 27 10.24 -24.45 1.30
CA ARG A 27 9.84 -24.64 -0.11
C ARG A 27 8.41 -24.19 -0.38
N ALA A 28 7.47 -24.48 0.52
CA ALA A 28 6.08 -24.04 0.38
C ALA A 28 5.95 -22.50 0.42
N ARG A 29 6.71 -21.83 1.29
CA ARG A 29 6.76 -20.35 1.36
C ARG A 29 7.33 -19.75 0.08
N ILE A 30 8.43 -20.28 -0.44
CA ILE A 30 9.04 -19.83 -1.71
C ILE A 30 8.07 -20.03 -2.88
N ALA A 31 7.42 -21.19 -2.95
CA ALA A 31 6.43 -21.47 -3.98
C ALA A 31 5.26 -20.47 -3.93
N ARG A 32 4.69 -20.22 -2.75
CA ARG A 32 3.62 -19.23 -2.58
C ARG A 32 4.09 -17.81 -2.91
N PHE A 33 5.27 -17.42 -2.43
CA PHE A 33 5.86 -16.12 -2.72
C PHE A 33 6.00 -15.90 -4.23
N SER A 34 6.61 -16.86 -4.93
CA SER A 34 6.82 -16.75 -6.37
C SER A 34 5.49 -16.74 -7.15
N GLN A 35 4.52 -17.56 -6.76
CA GLN A 35 3.18 -17.55 -7.36
C GLN A 35 2.48 -16.20 -7.20
N SER A 36 2.57 -15.58 -6.02
CA SER A 36 1.95 -14.28 -5.77
C SER A 36 2.68 -13.15 -6.51
N VAL A 37 4.02 -13.12 -6.47
CA VAL A 37 4.81 -12.05 -7.10
C VAL A 37 4.71 -12.10 -8.62
N LEU A 38 4.76 -13.29 -9.22
CA LEU A 38 4.76 -13.45 -10.69
C LEU A 38 3.37 -13.42 -11.32
N ASN A 39 2.31 -13.30 -10.53
CA ASN A 39 0.94 -13.22 -11.03
C ASN A 39 0.47 -11.75 -11.05
N GLU A 40 0.60 -11.08 -12.19
CA GLU A 40 0.16 -9.69 -12.36
C GLU A 40 -1.32 -9.48 -12.00
N GLN A 41 -2.17 -10.48 -12.26
CA GLN A 41 -3.60 -10.39 -11.95
C GLN A 41 -3.85 -10.34 -10.45
N ALA A 42 -3.04 -11.00 -9.62
CA ALA A 42 -3.16 -10.92 -8.17
C ALA A 42 -2.90 -9.49 -7.66
N TRP A 43 -1.90 -8.81 -8.23
CA TRP A 43 -1.61 -7.40 -7.92
C TRP A 43 -2.77 -6.49 -8.34
N PHE A 44 -3.31 -6.68 -9.54
CA PHE A 44 -4.43 -5.88 -10.03
C PHE A 44 -5.71 -6.11 -9.22
N SER A 45 -5.99 -7.36 -8.81
CA SER A 45 -7.12 -7.66 -7.93
C SER A 45 -6.97 -6.95 -6.58
N ALA A 46 -5.78 -6.98 -5.96
CA ALA A 46 -5.53 -6.25 -4.72
C ALA A 46 -5.71 -4.73 -4.89
N ALA A 47 -5.30 -4.15 -6.02
CA ALA A 47 -5.55 -2.75 -6.32
C ALA A 47 -7.06 -2.44 -6.43
N ASN A 48 -7.83 -3.30 -7.09
CA ASN A 48 -9.28 -3.13 -7.23
C ASN A 48 -10.00 -3.22 -5.88
N GLU A 49 -9.57 -4.12 -4.99
CA GLU A 49 -10.11 -4.21 -3.63
C GLU A 49 -9.86 -2.91 -2.84
N LEU A 50 -8.69 -2.30 -3.00
CA LEU A 50 -8.36 -1.01 -2.39
C LEU A 50 -9.18 0.14 -2.96
N ILE A 51 -9.42 0.15 -4.27
CA ILE A 51 -10.28 1.14 -4.94
C ILE A 51 -11.72 0.99 -4.45
N ALA A 52 -12.26 -0.23 -4.39
CA ALA A 52 -13.59 -0.48 -3.84
C ALA A 52 -13.69 -0.02 -2.37
N ALA A 53 -12.65 -0.23 -1.57
CA ALA A 53 -12.61 0.29 -0.21
C ALA A 53 -12.59 1.83 -0.15
N MET A 54 -11.94 2.51 -1.10
CA MET A 54 -11.97 3.97 -1.21
C MET A 54 -13.36 4.50 -1.54
N GLU A 55 -14.05 3.89 -2.50
CA GLU A 55 -15.40 4.27 -2.92
C GLU A 55 -16.39 4.24 -1.73
N LEU A 56 -16.22 3.29 -0.80
CA LEU A 56 -17.01 3.23 0.43
C LEU A 56 -16.76 4.43 1.37
N LEU A 57 -15.59 5.09 1.30
CA LEU A 57 -15.26 6.26 2.12
C LEU A 57 -15.70 7.58 1.49
N GLU A 58 -15.93 7.62 0.18
CA GLU A 58 -16.21 8.86 -0.56
C GLU A 58 -17.41 9.64 0.00
N PRO A 59 -18.59 9.04 0.27
CA PRO A 59 -19.74 9.79 0.79
C PRO A 59 -19.46 10.46 2.14
N HIS A 60 -18.65 9.82 2.97
CA HIS A 60 -18.26 10.36 4.28
C HIS A 60 -17.28 11.53 4.15
N ILE A 61 -16.38 11.46 3.16
CA ILE A 61 -15.43 12.53 2.84
C ILE A 61 -16.18 13.73 2.26
N GLU A 62 -17.12 13.52 1.35
CA GLU A 62 -17.95 14.58 0.78
C GLU A 62 -18.76 15.29 1.86
N LEU A 63 -19.46 14.51 2.71
CA LEU A 63 -20.22 15.05 3.84
C LEU A 63 -19.34 15.84 4.82
N PHE A 64 -18.12 15.38 5.10
CA PHE A 64 -17.15 16.10 5.92
C PHE A 64 -16.87 17.48 5.32
N TRP A 65 -16.58 17.55 4.02
CA TRP A 65 -16.27 18.81 3.35
C TRP A 65 -17.47 19.73 3.19
N ASP A 66 -18.68 19.19 2.98
CA ASP A 66 -19.92 19.97 2.94
C ASP A 66 -20.17 20.66 4.27
N ARG A 67 -20.06 19.92 5.39
CA ARG A 67 -20.19 20.49 6.73
C ARG A 67 -19.14 21.56 7.01
N LEU A 68 -17.89 21.30 6.66
CA LEU A 68 -16.82 22.29 6.85
C LEU A 68 -17.06 23.56 6.02
N ARG A 69 -17.49 23.43 4.76
CA ARG A 69 -17.85 24.58 3.91
C ARG A 69 -19.03 25.37 4.48
N ALA A 70 -20.06 24.68 4.96
CA ALA A 70 -21.22 25.31 5.57
C ALA A 70 -20.84 26.11 6.83
N GLN A 71 -19.95 25.59 7.68
CA GLN A 71 -19.46 26.30 8.87
C GLN A 71 -18.69 27.58 8.51
N VAL A 72 -17.83 27.53 7.49
CA VAL A 72 -17.07 28.70 7.02
C VAL A 72 -17.99 29.81 6.49
N LEU A 73 -19.10 29.44 5.83
CA LEU A 73 -20.02 30.39 5.20
C LEU A 73 -21.10 30.93 6.15
N ASP A 74 -21.68 30.08 7.01
CA ASP A 74 -22.92 30.40 7.72
C ASP A 74 -22.69 30.79 9.20
N GLN A 75 -21.45 30.72 9.70
CA GLN A 75 -21.07 30.96 11.13
C GLN A 75 -21.94 30.23 12.17
N LYS A 76 -22.75 29.24 11.75
CA LYS A 76 -23.63 28.48 12.64
C LYS A 76 -22.91 27.31 13.27
N SER A 77 -23.29 27.05 14.51
CA SER A 77 -22.76 26.07 15.46
C SER A 77 -23.11 24.61 15.14
N ASP A 78 -23.15 24.22 13.86
CA ASP A 78 -23.27 22.79 13.56
C ASP A 78 -22.08 22.05 14.16
N PRO A 79 -22.29 20.85 14.73
CA PRO A 79 -21.22 20.09 15.37
C PRO A 79 -20.09 19.86 14.36
N GLU A 80 -18.85 20.08 14.81
CA GLU A 80 -17.65 19.82 14.03
C GLU A 80 -17.68 18.39 13.51
N PRO A 81 -17.37 18.15 12.22
CA PRO A 81 -17.37 16.80 11.70
C PRO A 81 -16.34 15.94 12.45
N GLU A 82 -16.83 14.83 13.02
CA GLU A 82 -16.11 14.04 14.02
C GLU A 82 -14.79 13.45 13.50
N HIS A 83 -14.77 12.99 12.24
CA HIS A 83 -13.62 12.32 11.65
C HIS A 83 -13.41 12.73 10.19
N SER A 84 -12.16 13.05 9.83
CA SER A 84 -11.74 13.22 8.44
C SER A 84 -11.11 11.93 7.91
N LEU A 85 -11.72 11.32 6.89
CA LEU A 85 -11.23 10.08 6.28
C LEU A 85 -10.31 10.33 5.07
N VAL A 86 -10.00 11.59 4.75
CA VAL A 86 -9.23 12.00 3.56
C VAL A 86 -7.85 11.37 3.53
N ASN A 87 -7.11 11.37 4.65
CA ASN A 87 -5.77 10.79 4.67
C ASN A 87 -5.79 9.26 4.56
N VAL A 88 -6.83 8.60 5.10
CA VAL A 88 -7.03 7.15 4.95
C VAL A 88 -7.32 6.81 3.49
N HIS A 89 -8.22 7.57 2.86
CA HIS A 89 -8.52 7.44 1.44
C HIS A 89 -7.28 7.67 0.56
N MET A 90 -6.47 8.70 0.83
CA MET A 90 -5.20 8.91 0.12
C MET A 90 -4.21 7.77 0.33
N MET A 91 -4.12 7.19 1.54
CA MET A 91 -3.27 6.04 1.80
C MET A 91 -3.71 4.81 0.99
N LEU A 92 -5.01 4.52 0.94
CA LEU A 92 -5.57 3.43 0.12
C LEU A 92 -5.29 3.66 -1.37
N ALA A 93 -5.45 4.89 -1.86
CA ALA A 93 -5.11 5.25 -3.23
C ALA A 93 -3.63 4.99 -3.53
N GLY A 94 -2.75 5.32 -2.59
CA GLY A 94 -1.32 5.04 -2.70
C GLY A 94 -1.01 3.56 -2.80
N PHE A 95 -1.62 2.73 -1.95
CA PHE A 95 -1.47 1.27 -2.04
C PHE A 95 -2.03 0.72 -3.36
N ALA A 96 -3.15 1.25 -3.85
CA ALA A 96 -3.72 0.83 -5.13
C ALA A 96 -2.77 1.13 -6.29
N ILE A 97 -2.23 2.36 -6.36
CA ILE A 97 -1.23 2.77 -7.36
C ILE A 97 0.02 1.90 -7.29
N GLU A 98 0.53 1.63 -6.08
CA GLU A 98 1.69 0.75 -5.89
C GLU A 98 1.44 -0.66 -6.45
N ASN A 99 0.28 -1.25 -6.13
CA ASN A 99 -0.10 -2.58 -6.63
C ASN A 99 -0.25 -2.59 -8.16
N LEU A 100 -0.89 -1.58 -8.76
CA LEU A 100 -1.01 -1.46 -10.22
C LEU A 100 0.36 -1.38 -10.88
N CYS A 101 1.27 -0.55 -10.36
CA CYS A 101 2.62 -0.42 -10.91
C CYS A 101 3.41 -1.72 -10.74
N LYS A 102 3.35 -2.37 -9.58
CA LYS A 102 4.03 -3.65 -9.33
C LYS A 102 3.49 -4.77 -10.22
N GLY A 103 2.18 -4.86 -10.44
CA GLY A 103 1.59 -5.81 -11.39
C GLY A 103 2.08 -5.58 -12.82
N TYR A 104 2.11 -4.31 -13.27
CA TYR A 104 2.64 -3.95 -14.58
C TYR A 104 4.12 -4.31 -14.74
N LEU A 105 4.95 -4.04 -13.73
CA LEU A 105 6.38 -4.35 -13.73
C LEU A 105 6.62 -5.88 -13.62
N ALA A 106 5.83 -6.59 -12.81
CA ALA A 106 5.91 -8.05 -12.66
C ALA A 106 5.67 -8.76 -14.00
N SER A 107 4.73 -8.28 -14.81
CA SER A 107 4.48 -8.81 -16.16
C SER A 107 5.68 -8.66 -17.11
N ARG A 108 6.60 -7.71 -16.82
CA ARG A 108 7.76 -7.34 -17.65
C ARG A 108 9.10 -7.85 -17.14
N LEU A 109 9.12 -8.62 -16.05
CA LEU A 109 10.35 -9.20 -15.54
C LEU A 109 11.05 -10.04 -16.61
N THR A 110 12.37 -9.91 -16.69
CA THR A 110 13.20 -10.75 -17.56
C THR A 110 13.16 -12.21 -17.09
N ARG A 111 13.68 -13.12 -17.90
CA ARG A 111 13.76 -14.53 -17.51
C ARG A 111 14.60 -14.71 -16.25
N GLU A 112 15.73 -14.02 -16.16
CA GLU A 112 16.66 -14.08 -15.04
C GLU A 112 15.98 -13.57 -13.76
N GLU A 113 15.24 -12.46 -13.83
CA GLU A 113 14.48 -11.93 -12.69
C GLU A 113 13.36 -12.89 -12.26
N ARG A 114 12.65 -13.50 -13.21
CA ARG A 114 11.61 -14.50 -12.90
C ARG A 114 12.18 -15.73 -12.21
N ASP A 115 13.34 -16.21 -12.66
CA ASP A 115 14.01 -17.35 -12.05
C ASP A 115 14.56 -17.01 -10.66
N ALA A 116 15.04 -15.77 -10.44
CA ALA A 116 15.37 -15.28 -9.10
C ALA A 116 14.14 -15.25 -8.16
N VAL A 117 12.98 -14.81 -8.65
CA VAL A 117 11.72 -14.82 -7.86
C VAL A 117 11.29 -16.24 -7.51
N LYS A 118 11.43 -17.21 -8.43
CA LYS A 118 11.19 -18.64 -8.13
C LYS A 118 12.16 -19.21 -7.10
N ALA A 119 13.35 -18.63 -6.97
CA ALA A 119 14.30 -18.94 -5.90
C ALA A 119 14.04 -18.16 -4.60
N GLY A 120 12.97 -17.37 -4.52
CA GLY A 120 12.58 -16.62 -3.32
C GLY A 120 13.19 -15.21 -3.23
N ILE A 121 13.79 -14.69 -4.31
CA ILE A 121 14.44 -13.38 -4.33
C ILE A 121 13.57 -12.38 -5.10
N LEU A 122 13.11 -11.32 -4.44
CA LEU A 122 12.33 -10.28 -5.11
C LEU A 122 13.19 -9.48 -6.09
N ALA A 123 12.70 -9.32 -7.32
CA ALA A 123 13.32 -8.49 -8.35
C ALA A 123 13.48 -7.03 -7.89
N GLU A 124 14.60 -6.40 -8.24
CA GLU A 124 14.91 -5.03 -7.82
C GLU A 124 13.88 -4.01 -8.31
N SER A 125 13.36 -4.21 -9.52
CA SER A 125 12.31 -3.38 -10.12
C SER A 125 11.03 -3.33 -9.29
N LEU A 126 10.74 -4.37 -8.49
CA LEU A 126 9.58 -4.48 -7.60
C LEU A 126 9.87 -4.09 -6.15
N ARG A 127 11.13 -3.81 -5.80
CA ARG A 127 11.53 -3.47 -4.44
C ARG A 127 11.22 -2.01 -4.11
N GLY A 128 10.83 -1.78 -2.87
CA GLY A 128 10.52 -0.45 -2.34
C GLY A 128 9.01 -0.20 -2.19
N HIS A 129 8.70 1.03 -1.76
CA HIS A 129 7.35 1.54 -1.49
C HIS A 129 7.17 3.01 -1.93
N ASP A 130 8.14 3.57 -2.68
CA ASP A 130 7.99 4.91 -3.23
C ASP A 130 7.15 4.84 -4.50
N ILE A 131 5.92 5.36 -4.41
CA ILE A 131 4.98 5.30 -5.52
C ILE A 131 5.40 6.18 -6.71
N LEU A 132 6.14 7.27 -6.49
CA LEU A 132 6.63 8.10 -7.57
C LEU A 132 7.68 7.34 -8.36
N GLU A 133 8.62 6.68 -7.67
CA GLU A 133 9.61 5.82 -8.32
C GLU A 133 8.93 4.68 -9.10
N PHE A 134 7.89 4.05 -8.54
CA PHE A 134 7.17 2.99 -9.26
C PHE A 134 6.49 3.49 -10.52
N VAL A 135 5.81 4.63 -10.45
CA VAL A 135 5.16 5.23 -11.63
C VAL A 135 6.21 5.57 -12.69
N GLU A 136 7.35 6.15 -12.31
CA GLU A 136 8.45 6.45 -13.23
C GLU A 136 9.02 5.18 -13.90
N ARG A 137 9.21 4.10 -13.14
CA ARG A 137 9.66 2.80 -13.65
C ARG A 137 8.70 2.19 -14.68
N THR A 138 7.41 2.51 -14.62
CA THR A 138 6.44 2.04 -15.64
C THR A 138 6.62 2.72 -17.01
N GLY A 139 7.35 3.85 -17.05
CA GLY A 139 7.47 4.71 -18.22
C GLY A 139 6.30 5.68 -18.41
N MET A 140 5.36 5.75 -17.46
CA MET A 140 4.25 6.70 -17.49
C MET A 140 4.77 8.13 -17.31
N LYS A 141 4.32 9.03 -18.18
CA LYS A 141 4.66 10.46 -18.10
C LYS A 141 3.61 11.16 -17.26
N LEU A 142 4.01 11.65 -16.08
CA LEU A 142 3.18 12.49 -15.25
C LEU A 142 3.41 13.98 -15.57
N SER A 143 2.32 14.74 -15.65
CA SER A 143 2.34 16.19 -15.54
C SER A 143 2.84 16.64 -14.17
N GLU A 144 3.25 17.90 -14.03
CA GLU A 144 3.71 18.44 -12.74
C GLU A 144 2.61 18.39 -11.67
N THR A 145 1.35 18.58 -12.06
CA THR A 145 0.20 18.45 -11.15
C THR A 145 0.03 17.01 -10.66
N GLU A 146 0.14 16.02 -11.55
CA GLU A 146 0.06 14.60 -11.17
C GLU A 146 1.24 14.20 -10.29
N LYS A 147 2.47 14.62 -10.58
CA LYS A 147 3.64 14.38 -9.72
C LYS A 147 3.42 14.94 -8.32
N TYR A 148 2.89 16.17 -8.23
CA TYR A 148 2.58 16.78 -6.94
C TYR A 148 1.51 15.98 -6.18
N LEU A 149 0.48 15.51 -6.87
CA LEU A 149 -0.56 14.67 -6.28
C LEU A 149 0.00 13.32 -5.78
N VAL A 150 0.78 12.62 -6.62
CA VAL A 150 1.43 11.35 -6.28
C VAL A 150 2.35 11.55 -5.07
N LYS A 151 3.13 12.63 -5.01
CA LYS A 151 3.96 12.93 -3.84
C LYS A 151 3.13 13.06 -2.55
N ARG A 152 1.99 13.77 -2.61
CA ARG A 152 1.09 13.90 -1.46
C ARG A 152 0.47 12.57 -1.03
N ILE A 153 0.12 11.73 -2.00
CA ILE A 153 -0.36 10.35 -1.74
C ILE A 153 0.75 9.53 -1.07
N GLY A 154 2.01 9.67 -1.52
CA GLY A 154 3.16 9.00 -0.91
C GLY A 154 3.37 9.39 0.56
N GLU A 155 3.15 10.65 0.93
CA GLU A 155 3.16 11.08 2.34
C GLU A 155 2.05 10.41 3.17
N ALA A 156 0.88 10.16 2.57
CA ALA A 156 -0.22 9.47 3.22
C ALA A 156 0.11 8.02 3.54
N ILE A 157 0.73 7.31 2.59
CA ILE A 157 1.29 5.96 2.82
C ILE A 157 2.34 5.99 3.93
N PHE A 158 3.28 6.93 3.86
CA PHE A 158 4.40 6.97 4.79
C PHE A 158 3.93 7.21 6.23
N TRP A 159 3.06 8.20 6.46
CA TRP A 159 2.63 8.52 7.83
C TRP A 159 1.22 9.08 7.97
N ARG A 160 0.75 9.96 7.07
CA ARG A 160 -0.48 10.74 7.34
C ARG A 160 -1.74 9.91 7.45
N GLY A 161 -1.78 8.74 6.82
CA GLY A 161 -2.90 7.81 6.91
C GLY A 161 -2.96 7.03 8.23
N ARG A 162 -1.87 7.03 9.02
CA ARG A 162 -1.71 6.17 10.20
C ARG A 162 -1.42 6.92 11.49
N TYR A 163 -0.74 8.06 11.39
CA TYR A 163 -0.25 8.82 12.53
C TYR A 163 -0.63 10.29 12.40
N PRO A 164 -0.90 10.99 13.51
CA PRO A 164 -1.23 12.41 13.49
C PRO A 164 -0.02 13.30 13.13
N SER A 165 1.20 12.79 13.25
CA SER A 165 2.43 13.54 12.97
C SER A 165 3.54 12.59 12.48
N PRO A 166 4.48 13.08 11.64
CA PRO A 166 5.66 12.31 11.28
C PRO A 166 6.66 12.26 12.45
N THR A 167 7.70 11.43 12.29
CA THR A 167 8.79 11.30 13.27
C THR A 167 9.69 12.53 13.42
N SER A 168 9.56 13.52 12.53
CA SER A 168 10.30 14.78 12.59
C SER A 168 9.51 15.90 11.92
N HIS A 169 9.53 17.10 12.52
CA HIS A 169 8.86 18.30 12.01
C HIS A 169 9.32 18.69 10.59
N GLN A 170 10.55 18.36 10.19
CA GLN A 170 11.08 18.63 8.85
C GLN A 170 10.33 17.89 7.74
N LYS A 171 9.57 16.85 8.09
CA LYS A 171 8.74 16.06 7.16
C LYS A 171 7.31 16.61 7.02
N ILE A 172 6.99 17.69 7.72
CA ILE A 172 5.70 18.38 7.58
C ILE A 172 5.82 19.34 6.39
N GLY A 173 5.22 18.98 5.26
CA GLY A 173 5.09 19.88 4.12
C GLY A 173 4.11 21.03 4.42
N PRO A 174 4.27 22.21 3.78
CA PRO A 174 3.27 23.27 3.88
C PRO A 174 1.91 22.73 3.41
N PHE A 175 0.89 22.83 4.25
CA PHE A 175 -0.47 22.41 3.88
C PHE A 175 -0.92 23.18 2.62
N ALA A 176 -1.46 22.49 1.61
CA ALA A 176 -1.95 23.14 0.40
C ALA A 176 -3.18 24.06 0.64
N GLN A 177 -3.69 24.16 1.87
CA GLN A 177 -4.68 25.17 2.27
C GLN A 177 -4.07 26.58 2.47
N VAL A 178 -2.76 26.74 2.30
CA VAL A 178 -2.02 27.98 2.57
C VAL A 178 -2.17 29.02 1.43
N GLY A 179 -3.39 29.20 0.91
CA GLY A 179 -3.80 30.41 0.20
C GLY A 179 -4.34 31.50 1.14
N SER A 180 -4.90 31.09 2.30
CA SER A 180 -5.43 31.98 3.34
C SER A 180 -4.45 32.24 4.48
N ASP A 181 -3.64 31.23 4.87
CA ASP A 181 -2.87 31.28 6.13
C ASP A 181 -1.49 31.97 6.04
N ILE A 182 -0.81 31.96 4.88
CA ILE A 182 0.45 32.71 4.73
C ILE A 182 0.25 34.22 4.93
N ARG A 183 -0.94 34.73 4.62
CA ARG A 183 -1.30 36.14 4.86
C ARG A 183 -1.47 36.45 6.35
N HIS A 184 -1.86 35.47 7.16
CA HIS A 184 -2.03 35.63 8.62
C HIS A 184 -0.72 35.45 9.41
N ILE A 185 0.16 34.54 8.99
CA ILE A 185 1.45 34.33 9.66
C ILE A 185 2.39 35.53 9.48
N LYS A 186 2.34 36.23 8.34
CA LYS A 186 3.08 37.50 8.17
C LYS A 186 2.54 38.66 9.03
N ALA A 187 1.29 38.58 9.50
CA ALA A 187 0.64 39.64 10.27
C ALA A 187 0.85 39.51 11.80
N LYS A 188 1.14 38.31 12.31
CA LYS A 188 1.44 38.08 13.74
C LYS A 188 2.93 37.78 13.94
N ARG A 189 3.76 38.82 13.92
CA ARG A 189 5.00 38.79 14.71
C ARG A 189 4.58 38.66 16.17
N LEU A 190 4.72 37.46 16.74
CA LEU A 190 4.61 37.25 18.18
C LEU A 190 5.72 38.07 18.87
N PRO A 191 5.41 38.83 19.93
CA PRO A 191 6.45 39.44 20.75
C PRO A 191 7.22 38.30 21.45
N LEU A 192 8.55 38.38 21.36
CA LEU A 192 9.46 37.51 22.09
C LEU A 192 9.26 37.74 23.59
N PHE A 193 8.98 36.68 24.32
CA PHE A 193 9.34 36.53 25.73
C PHE A 193 10.34 35.38 25.82
#